data_AF-A0A820R114-F1
#
_entry.id   AF-A0A820R114-F1
#
_cell.length_a   1.000
_cell.length_b   1.000
_cell.length_c   1.000
_cell.angle_alpha   90.00
_cell.angle_beta   90.00
_cell.angle_gamma   90.00
#
_symmetry.space_group_name_H-M   'P 1'
#
loop_
_entity.id
_entity.type
_entity.pdbx_description
1 polymer ?
#
loop_
_entity_poly.entity_id
_entity_poly.type
_entity_poly.pdbx_seq_one_letter_code
_entity_poly.pdbx_strand_id
1 'polypeptide(L)' 'VKTVTSMSADQLANQLGIPVIVARERLIAAETNSLLCRDDSIEGLRFYPNLF' A
#
# COMPACT_ATOMS: atom_id res chain seq x y z
N VAL A 1 18.80 2.58 2.85
CA VAL A 1 17.41 2.91 2.45
C VAL A 1 16.57 1.68 2.70
N LYS A 2 15.53 1.75 3.53
CA LYS A 2 14.70 0.58 3.85
C LYS A 2 13.86 0.24 2.61
N THR A 3 14.22 -0.82 1.89
CA THR A 3 13.44 -1.29 0.74
C THR A 3 12.18 -1.94 1.30
N VAL A 4 11.08 -1.20 1.33
CA VAL A 4 9.78 -1.74 1.77
C VAL A 4 9.29 -2.65 0.65
N THR A 5 9.35 -3.97 0.88
CA THR A 5 8.92 -4.99 -0.10
C THR A 5 7.41 -5.01 -0.29
N SER A 6 6.66 -4.50 0.69
CA SER A 6 5.20 -4.36 0.66
C SER A 6 4.70 -3.56 1.86
N MET A 7 3.50 -2.99 1.71
CA MET A 7 2.94 -2.07 2.68
C MET A 7 1.42 -2.21 2.80
N SER A 8 0.92 -2.23 4.03
CA SER A 8 -0.51 -2.06 4.32
C SER A 8 -0.88 -0.58 4.51
N ALA A 9 -2.17 -0.26 4.44
CA ALA A 9 -2.66 1.09 4.69
C ALA A 9 -2.28 1.60 6.09
N ASP A 10 -2.38 0.75 7.12
CA ASP A 10 -1.99 1.09 8.50
C ASP A 10 -0.49 1.37 8.64
N GLN A 11 0.35 0.61 7.95
CA GLN A 11 1.80 0.84 7.94
C GLN A 11 2.14 2.19 7.30
N LEU A 12 1.53 2.50 6.15
CA LEU A 12 1.72 3.78 5.47
C LEU A 12 1.19 4.95 6.31
N ALA A 13 0.02 4.78 6.94
CA ALA A 13 -0.58 5.77 7.82
C ALA A 13 0.32 6.13 9.00
N ASN A 14 0.85 5.11 9.69
CA ASN A 14 1.78 5.30 10.79
C ASN A 14 3.11 5.93 10.33
N GLN A 15 3.63 5.53 9.18
CA GLN A 15 4.88 6.08 8.65
C GLN A 15 4.76 7.55 8.26
N LEU A 16 3.61 7.97 7.71
CA LEU A 16 3.40 9.34 7.24
C LEU A 16 2.67 10.24 8.25
N GLY A 17 2.17 9.69 9.36
CA GLY A 17 1.38 10.42 10.34
C GLY A 17 0.04 10.93 9.78
N ILE A 18 -0.60 10.15 8.90
CA ILE A 18 -1.87 10.50 8.25
C ILE A 18 -2.99 9.53 8.63
N PRO A 19 -4.27 9.90 8.46
CA PRO A 19 -5.38 8.96 8.69
C PRO A 19 -5.29 7.73 7.78
N VAL A 20 -5.62 6.55 8.31
CA VAL A 20 -5.57 5.26 7.59
C VAL A 20 -6.38 5.29 6.30
N ILE A 21 -7.53 5.98 6.29
CA ILE A 21 -8.36 6.15 5.10
C ILE A 21 -7.59 6.88 3.98
N VAL A 22 -6.86 7.95 4.29
CA VAL A 22 -6.06 8.71 3.30
C VAL A 22 -4.90 7.88 2.79
N ALA A 23 -4.25 7.11 3.67
CA ALA A 23 -3.20 6.18 3.28
C ALA A 23 -3.71 5.11 2.30
N ARG A 24 -4.90 4.55 2.55
CA ARG A 24 -5.55 3.59 1.66
C ARG A 24 -5.85 4.20 0.29
N GLU A 25 -6.46 5.39 0.24
CA GLU A 25 -6.75 6.08 -1.02
C GLU A 25 -5.48 6.32 -1.85
N ARG A 26 -4.36 6.68 -1.22
CA ARG A 26 -3.07 6.85 -1.91
C ARG A 26 -2.54 5.55 -2.50
N LEU A 27 -2.68 4.43 -1.79
CA LEU A 27 -2.27 3.10 -2.27
C LEU A 27 -3.13 2.66 -3.47
N ILE A 28 -4.46 2.86 -3.39
CA ILE A 28 -5.38 2.57 -4.49
C ILE A 28 -5.11 3.47 -5.70
N ALA A 29 -4.81 4.75 -5.49
CA ALA A 29 -4.43 5.65 -6.57
C ALA A 29 -3.13 5.21 -7.25
N ALA A 30 -2.13 4.74 -6.49
CA ALA A 30 -0.89 4.20 -7.06
C ALA A 30 -1.12 2.88 -7.81
N GLU A 31 -2.01 2.00 -7.33
CA GLU A 31 -2.48 0.81 -8.03
C GLU A 31 -3.16 1.16 -9.36
N THR A 32 -4.06 2.15 -9.37
CA THR A 32 -4.75 2.62 -10.57
C THR A 32 -3.79 3.16 -11.63
N ASN A 33 -2.64 3.68 -11.21
CA ASN A 33 -1.55 4.12 -12.09
C ASN A 33 -0.57 2.99 -12.44
N SER A 34 -0.92 1.73 -12.18
CA SER A 34 -0.09 0.54 -12.43
C SER A 34 1.27 0.54 -11.72
N LEU A 35 1.45 1.34 -10.67
CA LEU A 35 2.69 1.37 -9.88
C LEU A 35 2.72 0.29 -8.82
N LEU A 36 1.55 -0.09 -8.31
CA LEU A 36 1.37 -1.11 -7.29
C LEU A 36 0.41 -2.18 -7.78
N CYS A 37 0.54 -3.38 -7.23
CA CYS A 37 -0.47 -4.42 -7.26
C CYS A 37 -0.88 -4.75 -5.82
N ARG A 38 -2.10 -5.27 -5.63
CA ARG A 38 -2.59 -5.69 -4.32
C ARG A 38 -2.77 -7.20 -4.25
N ASP A 39 -2.48 -7.72 -3.07
CA ASP A 39 -2.80 -9.07 -2.64
C ASP A 39 -3.91 -8.96 -1.59
N ASP A 40 -5.05 -9.56 -1.90
CA ASP A 40 -6.20 -9.65 -1.01
C ASP A 40 -6.33 -11.10 -0.55
N SER A 41 -5.95 -11.34 0.71
CA SER A 41 -5.91 -12.67 1.31
C SER A 41 -6.61 -12.68 2.66
N ILE A 42 -6.71 -13.87 3.26
CA ILE A 42 -7.26 -14.04 4.61
C ILE A 42 -6.44 -13.27 5.65
N GLU A 43 -5.15 -13.03 5.39
CA GLU A 43 -4.27 -12.23 6.25
C GLU A 43 -4.52 -10.72 6.11
N GLY A 44 -5.27 -10.31 5.08
CA GLY A 44 -5.68 -8.94 4.81
C GLY A 44 -5.17 -8.39 3.48
N LEU A 45 -5.41 -7.10 3.28
CA LEU A 45 -5.06 -6.38 2.06
C LEU A 45 -3.65 -5.80 2.14
N ARG A 46 -2.80 -6.15 1.17
CA ARG A 46 -1.41 -5.70 1.11
C ARG A 46 -1.02 -5.22 -0.28
N PHE A 47 -0.22 -4.15 -0.35
CA PHE A 47 0.24 -3.57 -1.61
C PHE A 47 1.72 -3.85 -1.84
N TYR A 48 2.06 -4.18 -3.08
CA TYR A 48 3.41 -4.51 -3.56
C TYR A 48 3.74 -3.66 -4.78
N PRO A 49 5.03 -3.36 -5.06
CA PRO A 49 5.43 -2.80 -6.35
C PRO A 49 4.93 -3.68 -7.49
N ASN A 50 4.36 -3.05 -8.52
CA ASN A 50 3.95 -3.78 -9.71
C ASN A 50 5.19 -4.20 -10.52
N LEU A 51 5.38 -5.52 -10.70
CA LEU A 51 6.49 -6.11 -11.44
C LEU A 51 6.02 -6.88 -12.70
N PHE A 52 4.77 -6.65 -13.12
CA PHE A 52 4.13 -7.29 -14.29
C PHE A 52 4.14 -6.39 -15.53
#